data_AF-D2VLG3-F1
#
_entry.id   AF-D2VLG3-F1
#
_cell.length_a   1.000
_cell.length_b   1.000
_cell.length_c   1.000
_cell.angle_alpha   90.00
_cell.angle_beta   90.00
_cell.angle_gamma   90.00
#
_symmetry.space_group_name_H-M   'P 1'
#
loop_
_entity.id
_entity.type
_entity.pdbx_description
1 polymer ?
#
loop_
_entity_poly.entity_id
_entity_poly.type
_entity_poly.pdbx_seq_one_letter_code
_entity_poly.pdbx_strand_id
1 'polypeptide(L)'
;MMRRSLTRVPSVLLNNKRTNNIGLFNIGFKSADYATIRLVDRAEERRKERKEEEDKRRESNKDEYSNNNGGEKKEPFISFTQFLFFGIPAITTFCLGIWQTRRYLWKKDQIILREVTLAQDPIPYNGSEMLKTSPVEEPESSPSLHEKTEENYDPINPAKDEYVHRIVTLEGYFDYSKEIVVGLRKSPLTKRLDLPTTMGEMGYFILTPFVLKDGEVVMVNRGWVPKTVYHHGNPEPQDFEKKMTDPTNTEKITAIIRPGEYLGAGISESYDGKTNKFIAMDLFSIAKYYEMSYIPLLLDQFHHIPNFVYDEKETSEHSLKASEAQPTKYPMLAIPDDYMKFYITPATHVAYMATWYSLCLWIIGTFVYFKRKKRISNF
;
A
#
# COMPACT_ATOMS: atom_id res chain seq x y z
N MET A 1 26.70 32.19 -31.80
CA MET A 1 25.47 33.00 -31.66
C MET A 1 24.29 32.18 -32.18
N MET A 2 23.61 31.44 -31.30
CA MET A 2 22.22 30.97 -31.51
C MET A 2 21.74 30.36 -30.19
N ARG A 3 21.08 31.18 -29.37
CA ARG A 3 20.31 30.76 -28.21
C ARG A 3 19.02 30.09 -28.72
N ARG A 4 18.73 28.86 -28.30
CA ARG A 4 17.40 28.24 -28.37
C ARG A 4 17.07 27.81 -26.94
N SER A 5 16.39 28.69 -26.21
CA SER A 5 14.94 28.69 -25.99
C SER A 5 14.51 27.53 -25.09
N LEU A 6 14.33 27.88 -23.81
CA LEU A 6 13.70 27.10 -22.76
C LEU A 6 12.30 26.68 -23.21
N THR A 7 12.13 25.43 -23.63
CA THR A 7 10.80 24.85 -23.84
C THR A 7 10.22 24.45 -22.49
N ARG A 8 9.22 25.26 -22.09
CA ARG A 8 8.25 25.04 -21.00
C ARG A 8 7.86 23.57 -20.86
N VAL A 9 7.97 23.09 -19.62
CA VAL A 9 7.35 21.87 -19.10
C VAL A 9 5.84 21.90 -19.41
N PRO A 10 5.23 20.87 -20.02
CA PRO A 10 3.79 20.76 -20.06
C PRO A 10 3.29 20.37 -18.66
N SER A 11 2.66 21.32 -17.97
CA SER A 11 1.87 21.09 -16.76
C SER A 11 0.65 20.24 -17.13
N VAL A 12 0.79 18.93 -17.07
CA VAL A 12 -0.34 17.99 -17.16
C VAL A 12 -1.15 18.12 -15.87
N LEU A 13 -2.34 18.68 -16.05
CA LEU A 13 -3.42 18.87 -15.10
C LEU A 13 -3.61 17.71 -14.11
N LEU A 14 -3.08 17.86 -12.89
CA LEU A 14 -3.66 17.25 -11.69
C LEU A 14 -4.63 18.24 -11.05
N ASN A 15 -5.77 18.43 -11.72
CA ASN A 15 -6.93 19.02 -11.07
C ASN A 15 -8.04 17.96 -11.03
N ASN A 16 -7.92 17.06 -10.06
CA ASN A 16 -9.00 16.12 -9.71
C ASN A 16 -9.44 16.36 -8.27
N LYS A 17 -9.80 17.61 -7.95
CA LYS A 17 -10.74 17.88 -6.86
C LYS A 17 -12.15 17.58 -7.36
N ARG A 18 -12.51 16.29 -7.46
CA ARG A 18 -13.92 15.89 -7.49
C ARG A 18 -14.44 15.80 -6.07
N THR A 19 -15.37 16.69 -5.79
CA THR A 19 -16.27 16.79 -4.64
C THR A 19 -16.76 15.44 -4.13
N ASN A 20 -16.31 15.03 -2.94
CA ASN A 20 -17.06 14.10 -2.09
C ASN A 20 -17.90 14.93 -1.12
N ASN A 21 -19.13 15.23 -1.54
CA ASN A 21 -20.15 15.78 -0.65
C ASN A 21 -21.07 14.61 -0.26
N ILE A 22 -20.70 13.89 0.80
CA ILE A 22 -21.62 13.03 1.55
C ILE A 22 -21.31 13.31 3.01
N GLY A 23 -22.22 14.06 3.65
CA GLY A 23 -22.11 14.46 5.05
C GLY A 23 -22.13 13.25 5.96
N LEU A 24 -21.12 13.15 6.82
CA LEU A 24 -21.13 12.34 8.03
C LEU A 24 -21.02 13.29 9.22
N PHE A 25 -21.93 13.06 10.17
CA PHE A 25 -22.13 13.80 11.41
C PHE A 25 -20.83 14.02 12.17
N ASN A 26 -20.52 15.29 12.43
CA ASN A 26 -19.39 15.73 13.26
C ASN A 26 -19.93 16.02 14.67
N ILE A 27 -19.75 15.11 15.62
CA ILE A 27 -20.05 15.37 17.04
C ILE A 27 -18.75 15.83 17.70
N GLY A 28 -18.53 17.15 17.70
CA GLY A 28 -17.44 17.78 18.44
C GLY A 28 -17.83 18.03 19.89
N PHE A 29 -17.11 17.41 20.83
CA PHE A 29 -17.08 17.86 22.22
C PHE A 29 -16.26 19.17 22.30
N LYS A 30 -16.86 20.24 22.83
CA LYS A 30 -16.13 21.45 23.25
C LYS A 30 -16.06 21.51 24.77
N SER A 31 -14.86 21.84 25.24
CA SER A 31 -14.46 22.06 26.62
C SER A 31 -15.16 23.25 27.28
N ALA A 32 -15.24 23.17 28.61
CA ALA A 32 -15.95 24.05 29.52
C ALA A 32 -15.31 25.44 29.70
N ASP A 33 -16.17 26.41 30.06
CA ASP A 33 -15.79 27.63 30.79
C ASP A 33 -16.72 27.80 32.01
N TYR A 34 -16.13 28.14 33.15
CA TYR A 34 -16.79 28.31 34.44
C TYR A 34 -17.36 29.73 34.61
N ALA A 35 -18.58 29.84 35.11
CA ALA A 35 -19.04 31.01 35.85
C ALA A 35 -20.04 30.59 36.94
N THR A 36 -19.70 30.93 38.19
CA THR A 36 -20.42 30.62 39.42
C THR A 36 -21.53 31.65 39.71
N ILE A 37 -22.48 31.27 40.58
CA ILE A 37 -23.44 32.09 41.37
C ILE A 37 -24.84 32.38 40.76
N ARG A 38 -25.81 31.51 41.06
CA ARG A 38 -26.99 31.72 41.95
C ARG A 38 -27.94 30.52 41.81
N LEU A 39 -27.75 29.53 42.68
CA LEU A 39 -28.80 28.61 43.16
C LEU A 39 -29.39 29.37 44.38
N VAL A 40 -30.67 29.65 44.49
CA VAL A 40 -31.78 28.74 44.74
C VAL A 40 -33.05 29.58 44.49
N ASP A 41 -33.89 29.17 43.55
CA ASP A 41 -35.33 29.50 43.43
C ASP A 41 -35.91 28.94 42.11
N ARG A 42 -35.06 28.76 41.09
CA ARG A 42 -35.45 28.20 39.79
C ARG A 42 -35.69 26.68 39.78
N ALA A 43 -35.54 25.98 40.91
CA ALA A 43 -35.65 24.51 40.97
C ALA A 43 -37.09 24.02 41.20
N GLU A 44 -37.91 24.80 41.89
CA GLU A 44 -39.32 24.45 42.15
C GLU A 44 -40.23 24.81 40.98
N GLU A 45 -39.98 25.93 40.30
CA GLU A 45 -40.70 26.31 39.07
C GLU A 45 -40.49 25.27 37.96
N ARG A 46 -39.26 24.82 37.74
CA ARG A 46 -38.92 23.75 36.78
C ARG A 46 -39.45 22.36 37.15
N ARG A 47 -39.98 22.17 38.36
CA ARG A 47 -40.68 20.93 38.76
C ARG A 47 -42.18 21.01 38.46
N LYS A 48 -42.79 22.19 38.56
CA LYS A 48 -44.19 22.40 38.19
C LYS A 48 -44.39 22.39 36.67
N GLU A 49 -43.51 23.09 35.94
CA GLU A 49 -43.53 23.10 34.47
C GLU A 49 -43.33 21.69 33.88
N ARG A 50 -42.42 20.90 34.47
CA ARG A 50 -42.14 19.53 34.01
C ARG A 50 -43.29 18.56 34.26
N LYS A 51 -44.08 18.76 35.32
CA LYS A 51 -45.29 17.96 35.58
C LYS A 51 -46.43 18.33 34.63
N GLU A 52 -46.67 19.61 34.38
CA GLU A 52 -47.68 20.04 33.40
C GLU A 52 -47.32 19.60 31.97
N GLU A 53 -46.03 19.59 31.61
CA GLU A 53 -45.56 19.14 30.30
C GLU A 53 -45.63 17.60 30.15
N GLU A 54 -45.39 16.85 31.24
CA GLU A 54 -45.59 15.40 31.27
C GLU A 54 -47.07 14.99 31.18
N ASP A 55 -47.97 15.72 31.84
CA ASP A 55 -49.41 15.45 31.77
C ASP A 55 -49.97 15.80 30.37
N LYS A 56 -49.55 16.92 29.77
CA LYS A 56 -49.89 17.26 28.37
C LYS A 56 -49.36 16.23 27.35
N ARG A 57 -48.16 15.68 27.57
CA ARG A 57 -47.60 14.59 26.75
C ARG A 57 -48.33 13.25 26.93
N ARG A 58 -48.90 12.98 28.11
CA ARG A 58 -49.71 11.78 28.35
C ARG A 58 -51.09 11.87 27.71
N GLU A 59 -51.66 13.06 27.68
CA GLU A 59 -52.94 13.34 27.01
C GLU A 59 -52.79 13.28 25.48
N SER A 60 -51.75 13.90 24.91
CA SER A 60 -51.51 13.82 23.46
C SER A 60 -51.19 12.39 22.98
N ASN A 61 -50.46 11.60 23.78
CA ASN A 61 -50.19 10.19 23.45
C ASN A 61 -51.46 9.31 23.54
N LYS A 62 -52.42 9.64 24.40
CA LYS A 62 -53.70 8.91 24.48
C LYS A 62 -54.57 9.17 23.24
N ASP A 63 -54.58 10.40 22.75
CA ASP A 63 -55.34 10.78 21.55
C ASP A 63 -54.69 10.24 20.27
N GLU A 64 -53.35 10.15 20.23
CA GLU A 64 -52.61 9.57 19.10
C GLU A 64 -52.74 8.03 19.02
N TYR A 65 -52.90 7.34 20.17
CA TYR A 65 -53.17 5.90 20.20
C TYR A 65 -54.61 5.53 19.79
N SER A 66 -55.58 6.43 19.98
CA SER A 66 -56.98 6.21 19.58
C SER A 66 -57.19 6.33 18.06
N ASN A 67 -56.41 7.17 17.39
CA ASN A 67 -56.62 7.52 15.98
C ASN A 67 -55.89 6.64 14.94
N ASN A 68 -55.08 5.66 15.36
CA ASN A 68 -54.22 4.87 14.46
C ASN A 68 -54.71 3.45 14.12
N ASN A 69 -55.93 3.07 14.50
CA ASN A 69 -56.47 1.72 14.25
C ASN A 69 -57.21 1.58 12.90
N GLY A 70 -56.69 2.16 11.82
CA GLY A 70 -57.34 2.11 10.50
C GLY A 70 -56.43 2.15 9.27
N GLY A 71 -55.12 1.90 9.41
CA GLY A 71 -54.21 1.82 8.26
C GLY A 71 -53.81 0.37 7.98
N GLU A 72 -54.25 -0.19 6.84
CA GLU A 72 -53.66 -1.41 6.30
C GLU A 72 -52.13 -1.23 6.23
N LYS A 73 -51.39 -2.00 7.03
CA LYS A 73 -49.93 -2.02 6.98
C LYS A 73 -49.52 -2.55 5.60
N LYS A 74 -49.14 -1.65 4.69
CA LYS A 74 -48.57 -2.02 3.39
C LYS A 74 -47.39 -2.94 3.65
N GLU A 75 -47.47 -4.19 3.22
CA GLU A 75 -46.35 -5.11 3.34
C GLU A 75 -45.12 -4.54 2.61
N PRO A 76 -43.92 -4.65 3.20
CA PRO A 76 -42.72 -4.12 2.59
C PRO A 76 -42.48 -4.79 1.23
N PHE A 77 -42.03 -4.01 0.25
CA PHE A 77 -41.76 -4.49 -1.11
C PHE A 77 -40.77 -5.68 -1.14
N ILE A 78 -39.92 -5.81 -0.12
CA ILE A 78 -38.95 -6.89 0.08
C ILE A 78 -39.05 -7.34 1.54
N SER A 79 -39.26 -8.64 1.77
CA SER A 79 -39.21 -9.22 3.12
C SER A 79 -37.78 -9.23 3.65
N PHE A 80 -37.59 -9.13 4.97
CA PHE A 80 -36.29 -9.24 5.61
C PHE A 80 -35.51 -10.49 5.16
N THR A 81 -36.18 -11.63 5.04
CA THR A 81 -35.59 -12.88 4.54
C THR A 81 -35.12 -12.73 3.09
N GLN A 82 -35.91 -12.09 2.23
CA GLN A 82 -35.52 -11.85 0.85
C GLN A 82 -34.32 -10.89 0.75
N PHE A 83 -34.25 -9.89 1.62
CA PHE A 83 -33.11 -9.00 1.70
C PHE A 83 -31.84 -9.73 2.17
N LEU A 84 -31.95 -10.62 3.15
CA LEU A 84 -30.83 -11.45 3.61
C LEU A 84 -30.29 -12.37 2.49
N PHE A 85 -31.18 -13.04 1.75
CA PHE A 85 -30.78 -14.02 0.74
C PHE A 85 -30.41 -13.43 -0.63
N PHE A 86 -31.00 -12.31 -1.03
CA PHE A 86 -30.76 -11.70 -2.34
C PHE A 86 -30.15 -10.31 -2.25
N GLY A 87 -30.58 -9.50 -1.27
CA GLY A 87 -30.10 -8.13 -1.09
C GLY A 87 -28.63 -8.08 -0.68
N ILE A 88 -28.27 -8.72 0.44
CA ILE A 88 -26.89 -8.72 0.94
C ILE A 88 -25.93 -9.30 -0.10
N PRO A 89 -26.15 -10.50 -0.68
CA PRO A 89 -25.24 -11.02 -1.70
C PRO A 89 -25.14 -10.16 -2.96
N ALA A 90 -26.24 -9.55 -3.43
CA ALA A 90 -26.19 -8.64 -4.57
C ALA A 90 -25.35 -7.39 -4.26
N ILE A 91 -25.53 -6.79 -3.07
CA ILE A 91 -24.76 -5.63 -2.63
C ILE A 91 -23.28 -6.01 -2.51
N THR A 92 -22.95 -7.09 -1.82
CA THR A 92 -21.57 -7.54 -1.63
C THR A 92 -20.87 -7.77 -2.96
N THR A 93 -21.52 -8.46 -3.89
CA THR A 93 -20.92 -8.80 -5.19
C THR A 93 -20.80 -7.58 -6.10
N PHE A 94 -21.74 -6.63 -6.01
CA PHE A 94 -21.60 -5.32 -6.65
C PHE A 94 -20.43 -4.52 -6.08
N CYS A 95 -20.29 -4.45 -4.74
CA CYS A 95 -19.18 -3.79 -4.08
C CYS A 95 -17.83 -4.42 -4.47
N LEU A 96 -17.74 -5.75 -4.54
CA LEU A 96 -16.55 -6.44 -5.04
C LEU A 96 -16.27 -6.09 -6.51
N GLY A 97 -17.29 -5.97 -7.36
CA GLY A 97 -17.13 -5.50 -8.75
C GLY A 97 -16.57 -4.08 -8.83
N ILE A 98 -17.08 -3.15 -8.00
CA ILE A 98 -16.55 -1.78 -7.90
C ILE A 98 -15.09 -1.81 -7.44
N TRP A 99 -14.80 -2.57 -6.39
CA TRP A 99 -13.45 -2.70 -5.86
C TRP A 99 -12.48 -3.23 -6.93
N GLN A 100 -12.86 -4.26 -7.68
CA GLN A 100 -12.04 -4.77 -8.80
C GLN A 100 -11.84 -3.72 -9.90
N THR A 101 -12.86 -2.89 -10.18
CA THR A 101 -12.74 -1.78 -11.14
C THR A 101 -11.72 -0.74 -10.68
N ARG A 102 -11.78 -0.36 -9.39
CA ARG A 102 -10.78 0.56 -8.79
C ARG A 102 -9.38 -0.05 -8.85
N ARG A 103 -9.24 -1.34 -8.54
CA ARG A 103 -7.96 -2.06 -8.61
C ARG A 103 -7.39 -2.13 -10.02
N TYR A 104 -8.23 -2.36 -11.03
CA TYR A 104 -7.83 -2.31 -12.44
C TYR A 104 -7.25 -0.93 -12.80
N LEU A 105 -7.95 0.15 -12.48
CA LEU A 105 -7.50 1.51 -12.77
C LEU A 105 -6.18 1.82 -12.05
N TRP A 106 -6.12 1.57 -10.75
CA TRP A 106 -4.90 1.73 -9.96
C TRP A 106 -3.73 0.95 -10.56
N LYS A 107 -3.95 -0.29 -10.98
CA LYS A 107 -2.89 -1.13 -11.58
C LYS A 107 -2.36 -0.53 -12.88
N LYS A 108 -3.25 0.02 -13.72
CA LYS A 108 -2.84 0.71 -14.95
C LYS A 108 -1.99 1.94 -14.65
N ASP A 109 -2.39 2.74 -13.67
CA ASP A 109 -1.64 3.93 -13.27
C ASP A 109 -0.24 3.53 -12.74
N GLN A 110 -0.13 2.43 -12.00
CA GLN A 110 1.16 1.90 -11.54
C GLN A 110 2.06 1.42 -12.68
N ILE A 111 1.50 0.77 -13.71
CA ILE A 111 2.26 0.34 -14.90
C ILE A 111 2.81 1.57 -15.62
N ILE A 112 1.95 2.55 -15.92
CA ILE A 112 2.33 3.78 -16.62
C ILE A 112 3.39 4.55 -15.82
N LEU A 113 3.21 4.68 -14.50
CA LEU A 113 4.18 5.35 -13.64
C LEU A 113 5.55 4.68 -13.74
N ARG A 114 5.62 3.34 -13.71
CA ARG A 114 6.88 2.59 -13.83
C ARG A 114 7.50 2.71 -15.21
N GLU A 115 6.71 2.62 -16.29
CA GLU A 115 7.21 2.82 -17.65
C GLU A 115 7.87 4.20 -17.80
N VAL A 116 7.20 5.26 -17.31
CA VAL A 116 7.71 6.62 -17.39
C VAL A 116 8.95 6.81 -16.51
N THR A 117 8.94 6.31 -15.27
CA THR A 117 10.06 6.50 -14.33
C THR A 117 11.31 5.69 -14.71
N LEU A 118 11.13 4.49 -15.26
CA LEU A 118 12.22 3.63 -15.72
C LEU A 118 12.83 4.10 -17.04
N ALA A 119 12.07 4.82 -17.87
CA ALA A 119 12.56 5.42 -19.11
C ALA A 119 13.36 6.73 -18.88
N GLN A 120 13.29 7.31 -17.68
CA GLN A 120 13.98 8.55 -17.34
C GLN A 120 15.41 8.30 -16.86
N ASP A 121 16.34 9.16 -17.29
CA ASP A 121 17.73 9.12 -16.82
C ASP A 121 17.85 9.26 -15.30
N PRO A 122 18.87 8.67 -14.65
CA PRO A 122 19.10 8.79 -13.21
C PRO A 122 19.30 10.24 -12.77
N ILE A 123 18.75 10.60 -11.61
CA ILE A 123 19.00 11.90 -10.96
C ILE A 123 19.83 11.74 -9.68
N PRO A 124 20.60 12.75 -9.25
CA PRO A 124 21.26 12.71 -7.95
C PRO A 124 20.24 12.53 -6.82
N TYR A 125 20.55 11.66 -5.86
CA TYR A 125 19.72 11.50 -4.66
C TYR A 125 19.71 12.80 -3.82
N ASN A 126 18.53 13.18 -3.33
CA ASN A 126 18.35 14.30 -2.41
C ASN A 126 17.23 13.97 -1.41
N GLY A 127 17.58 13.55 -0.21
CA GLY A 127 16.62 13.16 0.83
C GLY A 127 15.62 14.27 1.16
N SER A 128 16.09 15.50 1.34
CA SER A 128 15.24 16.64 1.71
C SER A 128 14.10 16.94 0.71
N GLU A 129 14.34 16.67 -0.56
CA GLU A 129 13.38 16.92 -1.64
C GLU A 129 12.49 15.70 -1.90
N MET A 130 13.09 14.50 -1.86
CA MET A 130 12.45 13.27 -2.27
C MET A 130 11.54 12.68 -1.20
N LEU A 131 11.75 13.05 0.07
CA LEU A 131 11.00 12.52 1.21
C LEU A 131 9.78 13.38 1.57
N LYS A 132 8.74 12.74 2.12
CA LYS A 132 7.59 13.41 2.74
C LYS A 132 8.10 14.13 4.00
N THR A 133 7.72 15.40 4.17
CA THR A 133 8.15 16.24 5.30
C THR A 133 7.38 15.98 6.60
N SER A 134 6.35 15.14 6.57
CA SER A 134 5.60 14.78 7.78
C SER A 134 6.44 13.88 8.67
N PRO A 135 6.31 13.98 10.01
CA PRO A 135 6.94 13.02 10.89
C PRO A 135 6.46 11.63 10.47
N VAL A 136 7.39 10.76 10.12
CA VAL A 136 7.10 9.35 10.01
C VAL A 136 6.85 8.90 11.46
N GLU A 137 5.63 9.09 11.94
CA GLU A 137 5.22 8.59 13.24
C GLU A 137 5.55 7.10 13.26
N GLU A 138 6.37 6.71 14.21
CA GLU A 138 6.69 5.32 14.52
C GLU A 138 5.36 4.56 14.52
N PRO A 139 5.19 3.49 13.72
CA PRO A 139 3.93 2.76 13.76
C PRO A 139 3.77 2.28 15.19
N GLU A 140 2.79 2.85 15.92
CA GLU A 140 2.44 2.40 17.27
C GLU A 140 2.36 0.88 17.22
N SER A 141 3.29 0.24 17.94
CA SER A 141 3.52 -1.19 18.06
C SER A 141 2.58 -2.07 17.24
N SER A 142 3.10 -2.72 16.19
CA SER A 142 2.48 -3.83 15.45
C SER A 142 0.95 -3.71 15.32
N PRO A 143 0.42 -3.12 14.23
CA PRO A 143 -1.01 -2.83 14.13
C PRO A 143 -1.77 -4.13 14.37
N SER A 144 -2.50 -4.16 15.48
CA SER A 144 -3.39 -5.25 15.82
C SER A 144 -4.28 -5.55 14.62
N LEU A 145 -4.66 -6.82 14.48
CA LEU A 145 -5.37 -7.48 13.37
C LEU A 145 -6.64 -6.82 12.82
N HIS A 146 -6.99 -5.60 13.22
CA HIS A 146 -8.11 -4.85 12.70
C HIS A 146 -7.64 -3.66 11.84
N GLU A 147 -7.81 -3.87 10.53
CA GLU A 147 -8.17 -2.81 9.58
C GLU A 147 -7.04 -1.99 8.93
N LYS A 148 -6.06 -2.68 8.34
CA LYS A 148 -5.42 -2.17 7.12
C LYS A 148 -6.10 -2.77 5.90
N THR A 149 -7.17 -2.14 5.42
CA THR A 149 -7.74 -2.45 4.09
C THR A 149 -6.77 -1.97 3.02
N GLU A 150 -6.64 -2.71 1.92
CA GLU A 150 -5.75 -2.36 0.79
C GLU A 150 -6.06 -0.97 0.16
N GLU A 151 -7.17 -0.32 0.52
CA GLU A 151 -7.50 1.06 0.13
C GLU A 151 -6.71 2.13 0.90
N ASN A 152 -6.16 1.81 2.07
CA ASN A 152 -5.33 2.70 2.90
C ASN A 152 -3.91 2.13 3.07
N TYR A 153 -3.39 1.53 2.00
CA TYR A 153 -1.96 1.21 1.91
C TYR A 153 -1.21 2.51 1.60
N ASP A 154 -1.03 3.37 2.62
CA ASP A 154 0.24 4.08 2.68
C ASP A 154 1.18 3.03 3.27
N PRO A 155 2.10 2.43 2.48
CA PRO A 155 3.31 1.96 3.12
C PRO A 155 3.86 3.14 3.92
N ILE A 156 4.78 2.93 4.83
CA ILE A 156 5.67 4.03 5.17
C ILE A 156 6.46 4.21 3.87
N ASN A 157 5.89 4.99 2.96
CA ASN A 157 6.48 5.48 1.76
C ASN A 157 7.06 6.79 2.24
N PRO A 158 8.30 6.77 2.77
CA PRO A 158 8.91 8.01 3.18
C PRO A 158 9.14 8.90 1.96
N ALA A 159 9.14 8.35 0.73
CA ALA A 159 9.27 9.09 -0.50
C ALA A 159 7.91 9.70 -0.90
N LYS A 160 7.94 10.87 -1.52
CA LYS A 160 6.77 11.40 -2.21
C LYS A 160 6.40 10.47 -3.36
N ASP A 161 5.11 10.35 -3.66
CA ASP A 161 4.60 9.40 -4.66
C ASP A 161 5.24 9.57 -6.05
N GLU A 162 5.66 10.78 -6.40
CA GLU A 162 6.35 11.11 -7.65
C GLU A 162 7.76 10.51 -7.77
N TYR A 163 8.39 10.16 -6.64
CA TYR A 163 9.74 9.57 -6.59
C TYR A 163 9.72 8.05 -6.42
N VAL A 164 8.55 7.42 -6.24
CA VAL A 164 8.44 5.96 -6.13
C VAL A 164 8.81 5.32 -7.47
N HIS A 165 9.76 4.38 -7.45
CA HIS A 165 10.41 3.78 -8.61
C HIS A 165 11.30 4.74 -9.43
N ARG A 166 11.60 5.93 -8.90
CA ARG A 166 12.55 6.83 -9.55
C ARG A 166 13.97 6.30 -9.42
N ILE A 167 14.72 6.38 -10.52
CA ILE A 167 16.13 6.00 -10.57
C ILE A 167 16.99 7.15 -10.06
N VAL A 168 17.86 6.85 -9.10
CA VAL A 168 18.75 7.82 -8.46
C VAL A 168 20.21 7.35 -8.49
N THR A 169 21.14 8.30 -8.46
CA THR A 169 22.56 8.04 -8.23
C THR A 169 22.96 8.48 -6.83
N LEU A 170 23.70 7.63 -6.13
CA LEU A 170 24.23 7.90 -4.79
C LEU A 170 25.75 7.85 -4.80
N GLU A 171 26.39 8.64 -3.95
CA GLU A 171 27.84 8.64 -3.74
C GLU A 171 28.15 8.56 -2.25
N GLY A 172 28.97 7.59 -1.86
CA GLY A 172 29.16 7.23 -0.46
C GLY A 172 29.90 5.90 -0.32
N TYR A 173 29.76 5.22 0.81
CA TYR A 173 30.35 3.90 1.03
C TYR A 173 29.37 2.97 1.74
N PHE A 174 29.55 1.66 1.54
CA PHE A 174 28.78 0.63 2.24
C PHE A 174 29.35 0.34 3.62
N ASP A 175 28.48 0.24 4.63
CA ASP A 175 28.84 -0.32 5.93
C ASP A 175 28.53 -1.82 5.98
N TYR A 176 29.48 -2.63 5.50
CA TYR A 176 29.40 -4.08 5.47
C TYR A 176 29.32 -4.72 6.86
N SER A 177 29.73 -4.01 7.93
CA SER A 177 29.60 -4.51 9.31
C SER A 177 28.15 -4.69 9.75
N LYS A 178 27.20 -4.07 9.04
CA LYS A 178 25.76 -4.10 9.33
C LYS A 178 24.94 -4.68 8.17
N GLU A 179 25.55 -5.54 7.36
CA GLU A 179 24.87 -6.26 6.30
C GLU A 179 23.85 -7.27 6.88
N ILE A 180 22.65 -7.29 6.29
CA ILE A 180 21.58 -8.20 6.64
C ILE A 180 21.11 -9.02 5.46
N VAL A 181 20.47 -10.14 5.79
CA VAL A 181 19.94 -11.10 4.83
C VAL A 181 18.43 -11.17 4.99
N VAL A 182 17.66 -10.89 3.94
CA VAL A 182 16.20 -10.90 3.99
C VAL A 182 15.65 -12.08 3.19
N GLY A 183 14.91 -12.99 3.84
CA GLY A 183 14.17 -14.04 3.13
C GLY A 183 13.68 -15.20 3.98
N LEU A 184 13.11 -16.25 3.38
CA LEU A 184 13.20 -16.62 1.96
C LEU A 184 12.46 -15.67 0.99
N ARG A 185 13.05 -15.47 -0.19
CA ARG A 185 12.53 -14.63 -1.29
C ARG A 185 12.66 -15.35 -2.62
N LYS A 186 11.61 -15.28 -3.44
CA LYS A 186 11.67 -15.77 -4.82
C LYS A 186 12.70 -14.97 -5.59
N SER A 187 13.39 -15.62 -6.51
CA SER A 187 14.24 -14.96 -7.50
C SER A 187 13.45 -13.85 -8.21
N PRO A 188 14.12 -12.78 -8.66
CA PRO A 188 13.50 -11.85 -9.59
C PRO A 188 12.82 -12.59 -10.76
N LEU A 189 11.68 -12.08 -11.23
CA LEU A 189 10.80 -12.77 -12.19
C LEU A 189 11.36 -12.79 -13.62
N THR A 190 12.50 -12.15 -13.84
CA THR A 190 13.13 -12.12 -15.14
C THR A 190 13.97 -13.36 -15.38
N LYS A 191 13.72 -14.02 -16.51
CA LYS A 191 14.53 -15.14 -16.96
C LYS A 191 15.91 -14.57 -17.28
N ARG A 192 16.92 -15.05 -16.57
CA ARG A 192 18.31 -14.67 -16.78
C ARG A 192 18.99 -15.83 -17.48
N LEU A 193 19.52 -15.59 -18.67
CA LEU A 193 20.02 -16.65 -19.55
C LEU A 193 21.29 -17.34 -18.99
N ASP A 194 22.08 -16.61 -18.20
CA ASP A 194 23.45 -17.01 -17.84
C ASP A 194 23.62 -17.51 -16.40
N LEU A 195 22.56 -17.48 -15.59
CA LEU A 195 22.61 -17.92 -14.21
C LEU A 195 21.87 -19.24 -14.06
N PRO A 196 22.39 -20.19 -13.24
CA PRO A 196 21.71 -21.46 -12.97
C PRO A 196 20.46 -21.30 -12.11
N THR A 197 19.88 -20.10 -12.09
CA THR A 197 18.69 -19.79 -11.31
C THR A 197 17.46 -20.23 -12.08
N THR A 198 16.73 -21.18 -11.50
CA THR A 198 15.42 -21.57 -12.05
C THR A 198 14.40 -20.48 -11.69
N MET A 199 13.55 -20.06 -12.62
CA MET A 199 12.49 -19.09 -12.30
C MET A 199 11.68 -19.55 -11.08
N GLY A 200 11.63 -18.73 -10.04
CA GLY A 200 10.93 -19.05 -8.80
C GLY A 200 11.76 -19.83 -7.77
N GLU A 201 13.07 -19.98 -7.99
CA GLU A 201 14.02 -20.44 -6.98
C GLU A 201 13.96 -19.54 -5.74
N MET A 202 14.14 -20.14 -4.56
CA MET A 202 14.16 -19.43 -3.29
C MET A 202 15.57 -19.01 -2.93
N GLY A 203 15.70 -17.82 -2.37
CA GLY A 203 16.95 -17.23 -1.95
C GLY A 203 16.75 -16.09 -0.97
N TYR A 204 17.66 -15.13 -0.98
CA TYR A 204 17.71 -14.01 -0.04
C TYR A 204 18.05 -12.71 -0.75
N PHE A 205 17.52 -11.59 -0.26
CA PHE A 205 18.03 -10.27 -0.59
C PHE A 205 19.11 -9.86 0.40
N ILE A 206 20.14 -9.17 -0.09
CA ILE A 206 21.24 -8.65 0.72
C ILE A 206 21.04 -7.16 0.86
N LEU A 207 20.82 -6.71 2.10
CA LEU A 207 20.65 -5.30 2.40
C LEU A 207 21.86 -4.81 3.19
N THR A 208 22.42 -3.68 2.77
CA THR A 208 23.59 -3.08 3.41
C THR A 208 23.33 -1.59 3.57
N PRO A 209 23.57 -1.00 4.76
CA PRO A 209 23.53 0.45 4.92
C PRO A 209 24.55 1.13 4.01
N PHE A 210 24.13 2.22 3.36
CA PHE A 210 24.99 3.05 2.54
C PHE A 210 25.09 4.44 3.18
N VAL A 211 26.30 4.83 3.54
CA VAL A 211 26.61 6.10 4.19
C VAL A 211 26.99 7.12 3.11
N LEU A 212 26.16 8.15 2.99
CA LEU A 212 26.34 9.24 2.03
C LEU A 212 27.45 10.19 2.49
N LYS A 213 27.95 11.02 1.57
CA LYS A 213 29.02 12.00 1.84
C LYS A 213 28.67 13.03 2.92
N ASP A 214 27.39 13.32 3.10
CA ASP A 214 26.87 14.21 4.13
C ASP A 214 26.61 13.51 5.48
N GLY A 215 26.86 12.19 5.54
CA GLY A 215 26.65 11.37 6.73
C GLY A 215 25.23 10.79 6.85
N GLU A 216 24.31 11.11 5.95
CA GLU A 216 23.00 10.45 5.90
C GLU A 216 23.18 8.97 5.59
N VAL A 217 22.35 8.13 6.22
CA VAL A 217 22.37 6.69 5.99
C VAL A 217 21.07 6.27 5.33
N VAL A 218 21.18 5.52 4.24
CA VAL A 218 20.05 4.92 3.51
C VAL A 218 20.23 3.41 3.47
N MET A 219 19.12 2.67 3.42
CA MET A 219 19.18 1.21 3.30
C MET A 219 19.17 0.81 1.82
N VAL A 220 20.19 0.05 1.39
CA VAL A 220 20.31 -0.39 0.00
C VAL A 220 20.18 -1.92 -0.07
N ASN A 221 19.19 -2.40 -0.83
CA ASN A 221 19.12 -3.78 -1.27
C ASN A 221 20.06 -3.97 -2.47
N ARG A 222 21.19 -4.63 -2.22
CA ARG A 222 22.23 -4.91 -3.22
C ARG A 222 21.89 -6.05 -4.16
N GLY A 223 20.74 -6.70 -3.99
CA GLY A 223 20.28 -7.73 -4.90
C GLY A 223 20.08 -9.09 -4.25
N TRP A 224 19.88 -10.10 -5.09
CA TRP A 224 19.42 -11.42 -4.68
C TRP A 224 20.50 -12.50 -4.78
N VAL A 225 20.49 -13.46 -3.86
CA VAL A 225 21.36 -14.64 -3.85
C VAL A 225 20.53 -15.91 -3.70
N PRO A 226 20.86 -17.01 -4.40
CA PRO A 226 20.16 -18.27 -4.25
C PRO A 226 20.47 -18.91 -2.89
N LYS A 227 19.51 -19.66 -2.37
CA LYS A 227 19.66 -20.36 -1.08
C LYS A 227 20.85 -21.33 -1.07
N THR A 228 21.22 -21.88 -2.22
CA THR A 228 22.37 -22.79 -2.38
C THR A 228 23.71 -22.12 -2.11
N VAL A 229 23.80 -20.80 -2.29
CA VAL A 229 25.01 -20.00 -2.03
C VAL A 229 25.06 -19.59 -0.55
N TYR A 230 23.91 -19.32 0.06
CA TYR A 230 23.82 -18.98 1.48
C TYR A 230 23.84 -20.24 2.36
N HIS A 231 25.00 -20.55 2.93
CA HIS A 231 25.16 -21.73 3.78
C HIS A 231 24.53 -21.49 5.15
N HIS A 232 23.38 -22.12 5.40
CA HIS A 232 22.72 -22.10 6.70
C HIS A 232 23.63 -22.65 7.80
N GLY A 233 23.82 -21.88 8.87
CA GLY A 233 24.48 -22.33 10.09
C GLY A 233 25.86 -21.72 10.38
N ASN A 234 26.37 -20.83 9.53
CA ASN A 234 27.50 -19.98 9.92
C ASN A 234 26.98 -18.81 10.78
N PRO A 235 27.41 -18.67 12.04
CA PRO A 235 26.99 -17.55 12.89
C PRO A 235 27.61 -16.20 12.47
N GLU A 236 28.64 -16.21 11.63
CA GLU A 236 29.23 -14.97 11.11
C GLU A 236 28.43 -14.41 9.91
N PRO A 237 28.32 -13.06 9.80
CA PRO A 237 27.79 -12.43 8.60
C PRO A 237 28.53 -12.96 7.37
N GLN A 238 27.80 -13.64 6.48
CA GLN A 238 28.38 -14.03 5.19
C GLN A 238 28.49 -12.79 4.34
N ASP A 239 29.65 -12.16 4.38
CA ASP A 239 30.02 -11.14 3.41
C ASP A 239 30.20 -11.81 2.04
N PHE A 240 29.15 -11.76 1.22
CA PHE A 240 29.11 -12.41 -0.09
C PHE A 240 30.22 -11.91 -1.03
N GLU A 241 30.72 -10.70 -0.81
CA GLU A 241 31.79 -10.12 -1.62
C GLU A 241 33.15 -10.10 -0.93
N LYS A 242 33.22 -10.45 0.36
CA LYS A 242 34.40 -10.31 1.24
C LYS A 242 34.95 -8.88 1.27
N LYS A 243 34.08 -7.88 1.19
CA LYS A 243 34.42 -6.46 1.28
C LYS A 243 34.35 -5.96 2.72
N MET A 244 35.45 -5.37 3.20
CA MET A 244 35.47 -4.69 4.49
C MET A 244 34.91 -3.26 4.36
N THR A 245 34.25 -2.77 5.42
CA THR A 245 33.86 -1.35 5.52
C THR A 245 35.11 -0.46 5.45
N ASP A 246 35.15 0.43 4.46
CA ASP A 246 36.20 1.43 4.30
C ASP A 246 35.56 2.80 4.00
N PRO A 247 35.47 3.70 5.00
CA PRO A 247 34.91 5.03 4.82
C PRO A 247 35.68 5.92 3.83
N THR A 248 36.92 5.57 3.48
CA THR A 248 37.74 6.32 2.53
C THR A 248 37.47 5.92 1.08
N ASN A 249 36.92 4.72 0.88
CA ASN A 249 36.63 4.17 -0.44
C ASN A 249 35.20 4.52 -0.87
N THR A 250 35.00 5.78 -1.30
CA THR A 250 33.71 6.22 -1.82
C THR A 250 33.44 5.65 -3.20
N GLU A 251 32.26 5.08 -3.39
CA GLU A 251 31.76 4.57 -4.66
C GLU A 251 30.46 5.26 -5.09
N LYS A 252 30.20 5.20 -6.39
CA LYS A 252 28.98 5.72 -7.02
C LYS A 252 28.10 4.57 -7.44
N ILE A 253 26.88 4.53 -6.92
CA ILE A 253 25.89 3.49 -7.25
C ILE A 253 24.66 4.10 -7.90
N THR A 254 23.97 3.29 -8.71
CA THR A 254 22.64 3.61 -9.25
C THR A 254 21.62 2.73 -8.56
N ALA A 255 20.49 3.30 -8.15
CA ALA A 255 19.46 2.59 -7.41
C ALA A 255 18.05 3.07 -7.78
N ILE A 256 17.03 2.27 -7.46
CA ILE A 256 15.62 2.62 -7.58
C ILE A 256 15.01 2.81 -6.20
N ILE A 257 14.27 3.91 -6.04
CA ILE A 257 13.51 4.21 -4.82
C ILE A 257 12.33 3.26 -4.66
N ARG A 258 12.21 2.67 -3.48
CA ARG A 258 11.10 1.80 -3.11
C ARG A 258 10.58 2.06 -1.69
N PRO A 259 9.28 1.80 -1.46
CA PRO A 259 8.78 1.64 -0.11
C PRO A 259 9.38 0.39 0.53
N GLY A 260 9.62 0.45 1.85
CA GLY A 260 9.94 -0.72 2.67
C GLY A 260 8.78 -1.71 2.74
N GLU A 261 9.03 -2.86 3.36
CA GLU A 261 8.01 -3.90 3.60
C GLU A 261 7.47 -3.83 5.03
N TYR A 262 6.24 -4.30 5.22
CA TYR A 262 5.71 -4.57 6.57
C TYR A 262 5.76 -6.06 6.88
N LEU A 263 5.74 -6.36 8.17
CA LEU A 263 5.40 -7.70 8.63
C LEU A 263 3.95 -8.01 8.27
N GLY A 264 3.74 -9.20 7.71
CA GLY A 264 2.42 -9.71 7.41
C GLY A 264 1.62 -10.00 8.68
N ALA A 265 0.30 -10.08 8.53
CA ALA A 265 -0.59 -10.41 9.63
C ALA A 265 -0.18 -11.71 10.32
N GLY A 266 -0.02 -11.66 11.65
CA GLY A 266 0.37 -12.81 12.47
C GLY A 266 1.88 -13.02 12.64
N ILE A 267 2.73 -12.15 12.10
CA ILE A 267 4.17 -12.15 12.36
C ILE A 267 4.50 -11.04 13.36
N SER A 268 4.95 -11.41 14.56
CA SER A 268 5.26 -10.44 15.62
C SER A 268 6.62 -9.78 15.44
N GLU A 269 7.60 -10.49 14.85
CA GLU A 269 8.99 -10.04 14.75
C GLU A 269 9.57 -10.36 13.37
N SER A 270 10.34 -9.41 12.82
CA SER A 270 11.02 -9.58 11.52
C SER A 270 12.30 -10.40 11.64
N TYR A 271 12.91 -10.48 12.82
CA TYR A 271 14.20 -11.11 13.08
C TYR A 271 14.13 -11.96 14.36
N ASP A 272 15.02 -12.95 14.49
CA ASP A 272 15.02 -13.91 15.60
C ASP A 272 15.87 -13.48 16.81
N GLY A 273 16.40 -12.26 16.79
CA GLY A 273 17.31 -11.71 17.80
C GLY A 273 18.71 -12.32 17.83
N LYS A 274 18.99 -13.35 17.03
CA LYS A 274 20.22 -14.15 17.10
C LYS A 274 21.06 -14.05 15.84
N THR A 275 20.44 -13.75 14.71
CA THR A 275 21.07 -13.71 13.40
C THR A 275 20.82 -12.37 12.72
N ASN A 276 21.66 -12.00 11.75
CA ASN A 276 21.43 -10.85 10.86
C ASN A 276 20.36 -11.14 9.78
N LYS A 277 19.45 -12.08 10.06
CA LYS A 277 18.48 -12.58 9.11
C LYS A 277 17.09 -12.05 9.45
N PHE A 278 16.47 -11.44 8.43
CA PHE A 278 15.16 -10.83 8.50
C PHE A 278 14.18 -11.55 7.57
N ILE A 279 12.89 -11.53 7.95
CA ILE A 279 11.79 -12.12 7.18
C ILE A 279 11.21 -11.09 6.20
N ALA A 280 11.27 -9.80 6.55
CA ALA A 280 10.79 -8.67 5.76
C ALA A 280 11.83 -7.55 5.66
N MET A 281 11.79 -6.77 4.58
CA MET A 281 12.52 -5.49 4.45
C MET A 281 11.85 -4.39 5.29
N ASP A 282 11.59 -4.70 6.57
CA ASP A 282 11.04 -3.79 7.56
C ASP A 282 12.16 -2.92 8.12
N LEU A 283 12.27 -1.73 7.55
CA LEU A 283 13.36 -0.83 7.81
C LEU A 283 13.40 -0.40 9.30
N PHE A 284 12.25 -0.26 9.97
CA PHE A 284 12.19 0.12 11.38
C PHE A 284 12.76 -0.95 12.29
N SER A 285 12.38 -2.20 12.04
CA SER A 285 12.95 -3.34 12.77
C SER A 285 14.46 -3.42 12.58
N ILE A 286 14.95 -3.15 11.37
CA ILE A 286 16.39 -3.15 11.06
C ILE A 286 17.11 -2.01 11.80
N ALA A 287 16.53 -0.81 11.82
CA ALA A 287 17.03 0.34 12.55
C ALA A 287 17.26 0.03 14.03
N LYS A 288 16.21 -0.54 14.64
CA LYS A 288 16.18 -0.88 16.05
C LYS A 288 17.21 -1.96 16.38
N TYR A 289 17.37 -2.96 15.52
CA TYR A 289 18.32 -4.04 15.71
C TYR A 289 19.76 -3.55 15.80
N TYR A 290 20.15 -2.58 14.96
CA TYR A 290 21.51 -2.03 14.96
C TYR A 290 21.65 -0.72 15.75
N GLU A 291 20.60 -0.27 16.44
CA GLU A 291 20.55 1.04 17.12
C GLU A 291 20.98 2.19 16.20
N MET A 292 20.55 2.14 14.93
CA MET A 292 20.92 3.10 13.91
C MET A 292 19.82 4.11 13.64
N SER A 293 20.25 5.37 13.44
CA SER A 293 19.44 6.36 12.74
C SER A 293 19.74 6.29 11.25
N TYR A 294 18.72 6.18 10.43
CA TYR A 294 18.80 6.14 8.97
C TYR A 294 17.49 6.67 8.40
N ILE A 295 17.53 7.09 7.15
CA ILE A 295 16.33 7.51 6.43
C ILE A 295 15.52 6.24 6.12
N PRO A 296 14.23 6.16 6.49
CA PRO A 296 13.40 4.95 6.32
C PRO A 296 13.03 4.64 4.86
N LEU A 297 13.96 4.88 3.93
CA LEU A 297 13.88 4.69 2.48
C LEU A 297 14.65 3.43 2.08
N LEU A 298 14.01 2.58 1.28
CA LEU A 298 14.65 1.44 0.66
C LEU A 298 15.09 1.81 -0.76
N LEU A 299 16.32 1.47 -1.09
CA LEU A 299 16.90 1.65 -2.41
C LEU A 299 17.32 0.29 -2.97
N ASP A 300 16.74 -0.15 -4.07
CA ASP A 300 17.23 -1.36 -4.75
C ASP A 300 18.38 -0.95 -5.67
N GLN A 301 19.59 -1.48 -5.45
CA GLN A 301 20.71 -1.27 -6.35
C GLN A 301 20.37 -1.85 -7.73
N PHE A 302 20.61 -1.04 -8.76
CA PHE A 302 19.94 -1.17 -10.04
C PHE A 302 20.90 -1.04 -11.20
N HIS A 303 20.76 -1.93 -12.20
CA HIS A 303 21.45 -1.78 -13.48
C HIS A 303 20.60 -0.93 -14.42
N HIS A 304 20.93 0.35 -14.53
CA HIS A 304 20.20 1.28 -15.41
C HIS A 304 20.41 0.98 -16.89
N ILE A 305 19.31 0.95 -17.63
CA ILE A 305 19.28 0.78 -19.09
C ILE A 305 18.75 2.09 -19.69
N PRO A 306 19.60 2.90 -20.36
CA PRO A 306 19.16 4.13 -21.00
C PRO A 306 18.09 3.86 -22.06
N ASN A 307 17.07 4.71 -22.13
CA ASN A 307 15.94 4.58 -23.05
C ASN A 307 15.23 3.22 -22.96
N PHE A 308 15.09 2.69 -21.75
CA PHE A 308 14.37 1.44 -21.52
C PHE A 308 12.94 1.51 -22.07
N VAL A 309 12.56 0.50 -22.85
CA VAL A 309 11.21 0.29 -23.35
C VAL A 309 10.76 -1.09 -22.92
N TYR A 310 9.64 -1.15 -22.20
CA TYR A 310 9.08 -2.40 -21.72
C TYR A 310 8.33 -3.15 -22.85
N ASP A 311 8.51 -4.46 -22.91
CA ASP A 311 7.69 -5.39 -23.72
C ASP A 311 7.03 -6.41 -22.78
N GLU A 312 5.71 -6.55 -22.86
CA GLU A 312 4.95 -7.46 -22.01
C GLU A 312 5.16 -8.94 -22.37
N LYS A 313 5.48 -9.25 -23.63
CA LYS A 313 5.54 -10.63 -24.13
C LYS A 313 6.89 -11.29 -23.90
N GLU A 314 7.96 -10.51 -23.98
CA GLU A 314 9.32 -10.99 -23.89
C GLU A 314 10.14 -10.12 -22.95
N THR A 315 11.16 -10.71 -22.33
CA THR A 315 12.14 -9.90 -21.58
C THR A 315 12.89 -9.06 -22.61
N SER A 316 12.98 -7.76 -22.36
CA SER A 316 13.62 -6.84 -23.30
C SER A 316 15.06 -7.31 -23.60
N GLU A 317 15.46 -7.26 -24.88
CA GLU A 317 16.81 -7.67 -25.29
C GLU A 317 17.89 -6.95 -24.47
N HIS A 318 17.65 -5.69 -24.13
CA HIS A 318 18.51 -4.90 -23.26
C HIS A 318 18.60 -5.45 -21.83
N SER A 319 17.50 -5.93 -21.26
CA SER A 319 17.50 -6.54 -19.93
C SER A 319 18.15 -7.93 -19.93
N LEU A 320 18.04 -8.68 -21.03
CA LEU A 320 18.80 -9.90 -21.24
C LEU A 320 20.29 -9.60 -21.28
N LYS A 321 20.74 -8.68 -22.14
CA LYS A 321 22.15 -8.24 -22.20
C LYS A 321 22.65 -7.67 -20.87
N ALA A 322 21.84 -6.89 -20.16
CA ALA A 322 22.17 -6.39 -18.83
C ALA A 322 22.34 -7.53 -17.82
N SER A 323 21.50 -8.56 -17.91
CA SER A 323 21.64 -9.76 -17.10
C SER A 323 22.89 -10.57 -17.45
N GLU A 324 23.25 -10.69 -18.73
CA GLU A 324 24.45 -11.40 -19.21
C GLU A 324 25.73 -10.63 -18.82
N ALA A 325 25.67 -9.30 -18.87
CA ALA A 325 26.77 -8.41 -18.49
C ALA A 325 26.96 -8.30 -16.98
N GLN A 326 25.99 -8.74 -16.16
CA GLN A 326 26.23 -8.90 -14.73
C GLN A 326 27.28 -10.00 -14.58
N PRO A 327 28.44 -9.72 -13.96
CA PRO A 327 29.42 -10.76 -13.71
C PRO A 327 28.73 -11.89 -12.95
N THR A 328 29.22 -13.13 -13.09
CA THR A 328 28.76 -14.33 -12.36
C THR A 328 29.04 -14.23 -10.85
N LYS A 329 28.72 -13.09 -10.24
CA LYS A 329 29.05 -12.65 -8.90
C LYS A 329 27.75 -12.19 -8.25
N TYR A 330 27.37 -12.95 -7.23
CA TYR A 330 26.30 -12.58 -6.30
C TYR A 330 26.74 -11.37 -5.45
N PRO A 331 25.80 -10.51 -5.00
CA PRO A 331 24.36 -10.55 -5.23
C PRO A 331 23.94 -10.07 -6.63
N MET A 332 22.84 -10.63 -7.12
CA MET A 332 22.27 -10.29 -8.43
C MET A 332 21.50 -8.98 -8.38
N LEU A 333 21.99 -7.96 -9.07
CA LEU A 333 21.37 -6.64 -9.14
C LEU A 333 20.01 -6.70 -9.84
N ALA A 334 19.09 -5.84 -9.41
CA ALA A 334 17.79 -5.68 -10.08
C ALA A 334 17.97 -5.02 -11.47
N ILE A 335 17.11 -5.42 -12.41
CA ILE A 335 17.02 -4.87 -13.77
C ILE A 335 15.62 -4.30 -14.01
N PRO A 336 15.42 -3.40 -15.00
CA PRO A 336 14.12 -2.74 -15.20
C PRO A 336 12.94 -3.72 -15.32
N ASP A 337 13.11 -4.83 -16.04
CA ASP A 337 12.05 -5.83 -16.23
C ASP A 337 11.57 -6.49 -14.93
N ASP A 338 12.39 -6.52 -13.88
CA ASP A 338 12.01 -7.04 -12.56
C ASP A 338 10.91 -6.17 -11.89
N TYR A 339 10.82 -4.89 -12.26
CA TYR A 339 9.81 -3.96 -11.76
C TYR A 339 8.56 -3.88 -12.63
N MET A 340 8.62 -4.40 -13.86
CA MET A 340 7.50 -4.36 -14.79
C MET A 340 6.63 -5.62 -14.75
N LYS A 341 7.14 -6.72 -14.19
CA LYS A 341 6.39 -7.97 -14.04
C LYS A 341 5.49 -7.96 -12.81
N PHE A 342 4.18 -8.04 -13.04
CA PHE A 342 3.16 -8.14 -11.99
C PHE A 342 2.58 -9.54 -11.91
N TYR A 343 2.46 -10.09 -10.69
CA TYR A 343 1.78 -11.38 -10.48
C TYR A 343 0.28 -11.36 -10.82
N ILE A 344 -0.38 -10.21 -10.63
CA ILE A 344 -1.80 -9.99 -10.96
C ILE A 344 -1.87 -8.87 -11.99
N THR A 345 -2.37 -9.20 -13.17
CA THR A 345 -2.41 -8.30 -14.34
C THR A 345 -3.73 -7.53 -14.41
N PRO A 346 -3.79 -6.42 -15.17
CA PRO A 346 -5.06 -5.74 -15.46
C PRO A 346 -6.12 -6.68 -16.05
N ALA A 347 -5.73 -7.61 -16.92
CA ALA A 347 -6.61 -8.63 -17.49
C ALA A 347 -7.24 -9.53 -16.41
N THR A 348 -6.48 -9.87 -15.37
CA THR A 348 -6.98 -10.64 -14.22
C THR A 348 -8.09 -9.87 -13.48
N HIS A 349 -7.92 -8.56 -13.28
CA HIS A 349 -8.95 -7.72 -12.67
C HIS A 349 -10.20 -7.61 -13.55
N VAL A 350 -10.05 -7.51 -14.88
CA VAL A 350 -11.18 -7.52 -15.81
C VAL A 350 -11.97 -8.83 -15.71
N ALA A 351 -11.30 -9.98 -15.63
CA ALA A 351 -11.96 -11.27 -15.43
C ALA A 351 -12.75 -11.32 -14.11
N TYR A 352 -12.18 -10.78 -13.02
CA TYR A 352 -12.90 -10.66 -11.75
C TYR A 352 -14.07 -9.69 -11.82
N MET A 353 -13.92 -8.52 -12.46
CA MET A 353 -15.01 -7.57 -12.68
C MET A 353 -16.19 -8.26 -13.39
N ALA A 354 -15.91 -8.98 -14.47
CA ALA A 354 -16.93 -9.73 -15.21
C ALA A 354 -17.61 -10.76 -14.31
N THR A 355 -16.84 -11.50 -13.50
CA THR A 355 -17.38 -12.51 -12.57
C THR A 355 -18.32 -11.89 -11.54
N TRP A 356 -17.88 -10.84 -10.85
CA TRP A 356 -18.64 -10.22 -9.75
C TRP A 356 -19.88 -9.49 -10.24
N TYR A 357 -19.78 -8.75 -11.35
CA TYR A 357 -20.95 -8.09 -11.92
C TYR A 357 -21.94 -9.08 -12.52
N SER A 358 -21.48 -10.16 -13.16
CA SER A 358 -22.38 -11.21 -13.68
C SER A 358 -23.12 -11.91 -12.54
N LEU A 359 -22.43 -12.22 -11.44
CA LEU A 359 -23.05 -12.85 -10.28
C LEU A 359 -24.07 -11.92 -9.60
N CYS A 360 -23.78 -10.63 -9.49
CA CYS A 360 -24.74 -9.63 -9.02
C CYS A 360 -26.00 -9.58 -9.92
N LEU A 361 -25.82 -9.49 -11.23
CA LEU A 361 -26.92 -9.49 -12.20
C LEU A 361 -27.75 -10.78 -12.13
N TRP A 362 -27.09 -11.93 -11.94
CA TRP A 362 -27.77 -13.22 -11.79
C TRP A 362 -28.61 -13.28 -10.51
N ILE A 363 -28.11 -12.80 -9.37
CA ILE A 363 -28.86 -12.74 -8.11
C ILE A 363 -30.09 -11.84 -8.27
N ILE A 364 -29.92 -10.64 -8.83
CA ILE A 364 -31.01 -9.69 -9.07
C ILE A 364 -32.03 -10.29 -10.05
N GLY A 365 -31.56 -10.86 -11.16
CA GLY A 365 -32.42 -11.50 -12.16
C GLY A 365 -33.22 -12.66 -11.59
N THR A 366 -32.60 -13.50 -10.76
CA THR A 366 -33.24 -14.62 -10.07
C THR A 366 -34.30 -14.13 -9.08
N PHE A 367 -34.00 -13.09 -8.29
CA PHE A 367 -34.97 -12.47 -7.40
C PHE A 367 -36.19 -11.92 -8.16
N VAL A 368 -35.96 -11.20 -9.27
CA VAL A 368 -37.02 -10.67 -10.13
C VAL A 368 -37.86 -11.79 -10.74
N TYR A 369 -37.22 -12.86 -11.21
CA TYR A 369 -37.90 -14.04 -11.77
C TYR A 369 -38.83 -14.69 -10.75
N PHE A 370 -38.36 -15.00 -9.54
CA PHE A 370 -39.19 -15.62 -8.50
C PHE A 370 -40.32 -14.70 -8.05
N LYS A 371 -40.07 -13.39 -7.95
CA LYS A 371 -41.12 -12.41 -7.60
C LYS A 371 -42.20 -12.34 -8.68
N ARG A 372 -41.82 -12.37 -9.97
CA ARG A 372 -42.77 -12.43 -11.09
C ARG A 372 -43.56 -13.73 -11.10
N LYS A 373 -42.88 -14.88 -10.94
CA LYS A 373 -43.53 -16.20 -10.90
C LYS A 373 -44.55 -16.31 -9.77
N LYS A 374 -44.20 -15.87 -8.55
CA LYS A 374 -45.13 -15.84 -7.40
C LYS A 374 -46.34 -14.94 -7.66
N ARG A 375 -46.14 -13.80 -8.34
CA ARG A 375 -47.25 -12.93 -8.74
C ARG A 375 -48.18 -13.62 -9.72
N ILE A 376 -47.65 -14.31 -10.73
CA ILE A 376 -48.45 -15.03 -11.73
C ILE A 376 -49.20 -16.21 -11.12
N SER A 377 -48.59 -16.97 -10.21
CA SER A 377 -49.25 -18.12 -9.56
C SER A 377 -50.34 -17.75 -8.55
N ASN A 378 -50.42 -16.48 -8.14
CA ASN A 378 -51.42 -15.97 -7.21
C ASN A 378 -52.64 -15.36 -7.93
N PHE A 379 -52.61 -15.29 -9.27
CA PHE A 379 -53.78 -15.07 -10.13
C PHE A 379 -54.26 -16.43 -10.65
#